data_AF-A0A8S3BZY3-F1
#
_entry.id   AF-A0A8S3BZY3-F1
#
_cell.length_a   1.000
_cell.length_b   1.000
_cell.length_c   1.000
_cell.angle_alpha   90.00
_cell.angle_beta   90.00
_cell.angle_gamma   90.00
#
_symmetry.space_group_name_H-M   'P 1'
#
loop_
_entity.id
_entity.type
_entity.pdbx_description
1 polymer ?
#
loop_
_entity_poly.entity_id
_entity_poly.type
_entity_poly.pdbx_seq_one_letter_code
_entity_poly.pdbx_strand_id
1 'polypeptide(L)'
;MKPTMEPVQQVTSEYPFVKETGPITDEVVPACLSTPNPASGDSHRIFCKDVVRLVETSNIHKHSTTCYKYSKGKSDTSKTCRMRMPRVLVKTSNIDLSTGQITMRRSHPWINNFNEWLIMYYITDYVTKSTLAFYDMFALAQQGVKSIEQQRVTNSIDNAIEKSRKLVLRCYNMIASQQELSDVQVASYLMNYDDHYTTHALRNLFYYLN
;
A
#
# COMPACT_ATOMS: atom_id res chain seq x y z
N MET A 1 -30.22 -24.92 13.27
CA MET A 1 -30.49 -23.50 12.96
C MET A 1 -29.34 -22.99 12.11
N LYS A 2 -29.59 -22.68 10.82
CA LYS A 2 -28.60 -21.97 9.99
C LYS A 2 -28.54 -20.52 10.46
N PRO A 3 -27.36 -19.94 10.70
CA PRO A 3 -27.27 -18.53 11.03
C PRO A 3 -27.71 -17.73 9.79
N THR A 4 -28.78 -16.96 9.95
CA THR A 4 -29.23 -15.99 8.96
C THR A 4 -28.18 -14.88 8.95
N MET A 5 -27.39 -14.79 7.89
CA MET A 5 -26.54 -13.61 7.69
C MET A 5 -27.45 -12.44 7.33
N GLU A 6 -27.40 -11.38 8.14
CA GLU A 6 -28.02 -10.11 7.79
C GLU A 6 -27.43 -9.59 6.48
N PRO A 7 -28.26 -8.95 5.63
CA PRO A 7 -27.77 -8.38 4.38
C PRO A 7 -26.73 -7.30 4.68
N VAL A 8 -25.54 -7.44 4.09
CA VAL A 8 -24.50 -6.42 4.10
C VAL A 8 -25.13 -5.13 3.56
N GLN A 9 -25.29 -4.13 4.42
CA GLN A 9 -25.70 -2.80 3.99
C GLN A 9 -24.72 -2.35 2.90
N GLN A 10 -25.24 -2.12 1.69
CA GLN A 10 -24.50 -1.43 0.66
C GLN A 10 -24.22 -0.02 1.20
N VAL A 11 -22.99 0.19 1.70
CA VAL A 11 -22.46 1.53 1.89
C VAL A 11 -22.34 2.13 0.50
N THR A 12 -23.39 2.82 0.08
CA THR A 12 -23.31 3.74 -1.05
C THR A 12 -22.36 4.84 -0.62
N SER A 13 -21.10 4.78 -1.04
CA SER A 13 -20.21 5.93 -0.97
C SER A 13 -20.77 6.96 -1.94
N GLU A 14 -21.78 7.72 -1.51
CA GLU A 14 -22.30 8.88 -2.23
C GLU A 14 -21.28 10.01 -2.11
N TYR A 15 -20.13 9.82 -2.75
CA TYR A 15 -19.19 10.89 -3.01
C TYR A 15 -19.43 11.33 -4.45
N PRO A 16 -20.13 12.46 -4.66
CA PRO A 16 -20.19 13.04 -5.99
C PRO A 16 -18.75 13.36 -6.41
N PHE A 17 -18.32 12.78 -7.52
CA PHE A 17 -17.08 13.17 -8.19
C PHE A 17 -17.27 14.60 -8.69
N VAL A 18 -17.00 15.59 -7.84
CA VAL A 18 -17.01 16.99 -8.22
C VAL A 18 -15.67 17.28 -8.88
N LYS A 19 -15.69 17.35 -10.20
CA LYS A 19 -14.53 17.79 -10.98
C LYS A 19 -14.36 19.30 -10.75
N GLU A 20 -13.39 19.70 -9.94
CA GLU A 20 -13.01 21.11 -9.84
C GLU A 20 -12.41 21.53 -11.19
N THR A 21 -13.16 22.34 -11.95
CA THR A 21 -12.73 22.86 -13.25
C THR A 21 -11.83 24.08 -13.03
N GLY A 22 -10.62 23.86 -12.53
CA GLY A 22 -9.54 24.85 -12.50
C GLY A 22 -8.42 24.46 -13.48
N PRO A 23 -7.65 25.43 -14.02
CA PRO A 23 -6.43 25.10 -14.74
C PRO A 23 -5.46 24.35 -13.81
N ILE A 24 -4.95 23.20 -14.25
CA ILE A 24 -3.93 22.43 -13.52
C ILE A 24 -2.61 23.23 -13.59
N THR A 25 -2.47 24.24 -12.75
CA THR A 25 -1.25 25.04 -12.59
C THR A 25 -0.28 24.28 -11.69
N ASP A 26 0.93 23.96 -12.17
CA ASP A 26 2.12 23.50 -11.39
C ASP A 26 1.80 22.77 -10.09
N GLU A 27 0.90 21.80 -10.20
CA GLU A 27 0.22 21.28 -9.04
C GLU A 27 1.11 20.20 -8.42
N VAL A 28 1.73 20.52 -7.28
CA VAL A 28 2.64 19.66 -6.49
C VAL A 28 2.20 18.19 -6.55
N VAL A 29 3.03 17.27 -7.05
CA VAL A 29 2.64 15.86 -7.19
C VAL A 29 2.01 15.32 -5.90
N PRO A 30 1.01 14.41 -5.93
CA PRO A 30 0.35 13.93 -4.72
C PRO A 30 1.30 13.40 -3.64
N ALA A 31 2.44 12.85 -4.05
CA ALA A 31 3.49 12.38 -3.14
C ALA A 31 4.19 13.50 -2.33
N CYS A 32 4.07 14.74 -2.75
CA CYS A 32 4.67 15.92 -2.10
C CYS A 32 3.62 16.73 -1.30
N LEU A 33 2.41 16.21 -1.16
CA LEU A 33 1.40 16.81 -0.27
C LEU A 33 1.76 16.55 1.19
N SER A 34 1.51 17.54 2.04
CA SER A 34 1.64 17.37 3.49
C SER A 34 0.67 16.31 3.99
N THR A 35 1.12 15.44 4.89
CA THR A 35 0.27 14.47 5.57
C THR A 35 -0.88 15.21 6.27
N PRO A 36 -2.16 14.87 5.99
CA PRO A 36 -3.28 15.49 6.68
C PRO A 36 -3.21 15.22 8.17
N ASN A 37 -3.43 16.25 9.00
CA ASN A 37 -3.51 16.06 10.45
C ASN A 37 -4.78 15.26 10.79
N PRO A 38 -4.67 14.02 11.30
CA PRO A 38 -5.84 13.19 11.60
C PRO A 38 -6.73 13.80 12.69
N ALA A 39 -6.18 14.61 13.59
CA ALA A 39 -6.92 15.27 14.67
C ALA A 39 -7.66 16.55 14.22
N SER A 40 -7.47 17.00 12.98
CA SER A 40 -8.21 18.14 12.44
C SER A 40 -9.65 17.74 12.10
N GLY A 41 -10.62 18.62 12.36
CA GLY A 41 -12.02 18.38 11.98
C GLY A 41 -12.24 18.27 10.46
N ASP A 42 -11.29 18.74 9.66
CA ASP A 42 -11.28 18.70 8.21
C ASP A 42 -10.55 17.48 7.60
N SER A 43 -10.00 16.59 8.43
CA SER A 43 -9.13 15.48 8.00
C SER A 43 -9.77 14.61 6.91
N HIS A 44 -11.03 14.23 7.10
CA HIS A 44 -11.79 13.42 6.14
C HIS A 44 -11.98 14.15 4.81
N ARG A 45 -12.28 15.45 4.84
CA ARG A 45 -12.46 16.27 3.62
C ARG A 45 -11.16 16.38 2.83
N ILE A 46 -10.03 16.58 3.52
CA ILE A 46 -8.71 16.64 2.90
C ILE A 46 -8.35 15.28 2.30
N PHE A 47 -8.57 14.19 3.03
CA PHE A 47 -8.35 12.83 2.54
C PHE A 47 -9.13 12.54 1.24
N CYS A 48 -10.42 12.86 1.19
CA CYS A 48 -11.22 12.70 -0.03
C CYS A 48 -10.64 13.49 -1.21
N LYS A 49 -10.20 14.74 -0.97
CA LYS A 49 -9.57 15.58 -1.99
C LYS A 49 -8.29 14.95 -2.52
N ASP A 50 -7.46 14.41 -1.63
CA ASP A 50 -6.20 13.78 -2.00
C ASP A 50 -6.41 12.48 -2.79
N VAL A 51 -7.43 11.68 -2.43
CA VAL A 51 -7.83 10.49 -3.21
C VAL A 51 -8.28 10.87 -4.62
N VAL A 52 -9.09 11.92 -4.78
CA VAL A 52 -9.50 12.41 -6.11
C VAL A 52 -8.28 12.79 -6.94
N ARG A 53 -7.39 13.59 -6.36
CA ARG A 53 -6.17 14.05 -7.03
C ARG A 53 -5.25 12.90 -7.43
N LEU A 54 -5.10 11.92 -6.57
CA LEU A 54 -4.35 10.69 -6.84
C LEU A 54 -4.97 9.90 -8.00
N VAL A 55 -6.31 9.76 -8.03
CA VAL A 55 -7.00 9.09 -9.13
C VAL A 55 -6.78 9.81 -10.45
N GLU A 56 -6.93 11.13 -10.47
CA GLU A 56 -6.79 11.94 -11.68
C GLU A 56 -5.38 11.93 -12.24
N THR A 57 -4.37 11.98 -11.36
CA THR A 57 -2.97 12.02 -11.75
C THR A 57 -2.43 10.64 -12.14
N SER A 58 -2.81 9.59 -11.39
CA SER A 58 -2.11 8.31 -11.39
C SER A 58 -2.99 7.12 -11.77
N ASN A 59 -4.32 7.23 -11.67
CA ASN A 59 -5.23 6.12 -11.94
C ASN A 59 -6.09 6.29 -13.21
N ILE A 60 -6.03 7.46 -13.85
CA ILE A 60 -6.52 7.67 -15.21
C ILE A 60 -5.47 7.22 -16.21
N HIS A 61 -5.84 6.29 -17.06
CA HIS A 61 -4.95 5.81 -18.11
C HIS A 61 -4.65 6.88 -19.13
N LYS A 62 -3.37 7.20 -19.28
CA LYS A 62 -2.83 8.02 -20.37
C LYS A 62 -2.07 7.09 -21.31
N HIS A 63 -2.41 7.13 -22.59
CA HIS A 63 -1.72 6.31 -23.57
C HIS A 63 -0.23 6.67 -23.63
N SER A 64 0.59 5.64 -23.73
CA SER A 64 2.04 5.73 -23.91
C SER A 64 2.47 4.76 -25.02
N THR A 65 3.73 4.82 -25.42
CA THR A 65 4.28 3.89 -26.43
C THR A 65 4.10 2.43 -26.04
N THR A 66 4.18 2.10 -24.74
CA THR A 66 4.01 0.73 -24.23
C THR A 66 2.58 0.20 -24.37
N CYS A 67 1.59 1.10 -24.48
CA CYS A 67 0.19 0.73 -24.69
C CYS A 67 -0.02 0.01 -26.02
N TYR A 68 0.77 0.37 -27.03
CA TYR A 68 0.63 -0.16 -28.39
C TYR A 68 1.68 -1.20 -28.73
N LYS A 69 2.47 -1.67 -27.75
CA LYS A 69 3.54 -2.65 -27.95
C LYS A 69 3.09 -3.91 -28.71
N TYR A 70 1.85 -4.35 -28.49
CA TYR A 70 1.28 -5.53 -29.13
C TYR A 70 0.17 -5.20 -30.14
N SER A 71 0.00 -3.91 -30.46
CA SER A 71 -0.97 -3.50 -31.45
C SER A 71 -0.51 -3.94 -32.84
N LYS A 72 -1.37 -4.66 -33.56
CA LYS A 72 -1.16 -5.03 -34.97
C LYS A 72 -1.61 -3.94 -35.94
N GLY A 73 -2.30 -2.91 -35.44
CA GLY A 73 -2.77 -1.78 -36.24
C GLY A 73 -1.64 -0.90 -36.73
N LYS A 74 -1.63 -0.60 -38.04
CA LYS A 74 -0.62 0.25 -38.69
C LYS A 74 -0.98 1.74 -38.64
N SER A 75 -2.26 2.08 -38.55
CA SER A 75 -2.75 3.46 -38.38
C SER A 75 -3.14 3.74 -36.94
N ASP A 76 -3.14 5.01 -36.54
CA ASP A 76 -3.53 5.42 -35.18
C ASP A 76 -4.98 5.03 -34.83
N THR A 77 -5.86 5.03 -35.83
CA THR A 77 -7.25 4.57 -35.72
C THR A 77 -7.41 3.06 -35.57
N SER A 78 -6.39 2.28 -35.96
CA SER A 78 -6.39 0.81 -35.87
C SER A 78 -5.62 0.29 -34.66
N LYS A 79 -4.95 1.18 -33.92
CA LYS A 79 -4.15 0.76 -32.77
C LYS A 79 -5.03 0.35 -31.61
N THR A 80 -4.78 -0.84 -31.09
CA THR A 80 -5.48 -1.34 -29.90
C THR A 80 -4.60 -1.17 -28.67
N CYS A 81 -5.14 -0.53 -27.65
CA CYS A 81 -4.44 -0.41 -26.37
C CYS A 81 -4.36 -1.78 -25.69
N ARG A 82 -3.16 -2.18 -25.28
CA ARG A 82 -2.89 -3.41 -24.50
C ARG A 82 -3.77 -3.50 -23.24
N MET A 83 -4.07 -2.36 -22.62
CA MET A 83 -4.92 -2.27 -21.42
C MET A 83 -6.43 -2.21 -21.76
N ARG A 84 -6.77 -2.35 -23.05
CA ARG A 84 -8.13 -2.33 -23.63
C ARG A 84 -8.88 -1.04 -23.34
N MET A 85 -8.19 0.09 -23.48
CA MET A 85 -8.78 1.42 -23.37
C MET A 85 -9.26 1.94 -24.73
N PRO A 86 -10.39 2.67 -24.79
CA PRO A 86 -11.35 2.90 -23.71
C PRO A 86 -12.11 1.60 -23.37
N ARG A 87 -12.38 1.37 -22.08
CA ARG A 87 -13.16 0.22 -21.64
C ARG A 87 -14.65 0.47 -21.82
N VAL A 88 -15.40 -0.58 -22.15
CA VAL A 88 -16.86 -0.53 -22.21
C VAL A 88 -17.44 -0.24 -20.81
N LEU A 89 -18.39 0.69 -20.75
CA LEU A 89 -19.15 1.01 -19.54
C LEU A 89 -20.16 -0.09 -19.25
N VAL A 90 -20.24 -0.48 -17.98
CA VAL A 90 -21.08 -1.59 -17.54
C VAL A 90 -21.78 -1.19 -16.26
N LYS A 91 -23.11 -1.26 -16.22
CA LYS A 91 -23.90 -0.80 -15.06
C LYS A 91 -23.82 -1.74 -13.86
N THR A 92 -23.65 -3.04 -14.07
CA THR A 92 -23.63 -4.06 -13.02
C THR A 92 -22.56 -5.12 -13.31
N SER A 93 -21.90 -5.62 -12.27
CA SER A 93 -20.94 -6.70 -12.44
C SER A 93 -21.68 -8.00 -12.74
N ASN A 94 -21.18 -8.80 -13.68
CA ASN A 94 -21.78 -10.06 -14.10
C ASN A 94 -20.68 -11.07 -14.46
N ILE A 95 -21.00 -12.36 -14.30
CA ILE A 95 -20.17 -13.47 -14.76
C ILE A 95 -20.98 -14.23 -15.80
N ASP A 96 -20.45 -14.31 -17.02
CA ASP A 96 -21.01 -15.17 -18.05
C ASP A 96 -20.68 -16.62 -17.71
N LEU A 97 -21.70 -17.40 -17.35
CA LEU A 97 -21.54 -18.80 -16.92
C LEU A 97 -21.11 -19.74 -18.06
N SER A 98 -21.31 -19.34 -19.31
CA SER A 98 -20.94 -20.16 -20.47
C SER A 98 -19.47 -20.01 -20.85
N THR A 99 -18.91 -18.81 -20.69
CA THR A 99 -17.52 -18.49 -21.03
C THR A 99 -16.60 -18.36 -19.81
N GLY A 100 -17.17 -18.21 -18.61
CA GLY A 100 -16.46 -17.83 -17.40
C GLY A 100 -16.02 -16.36 -17.37
N GLN A 101 -16.43 -15.54 -18.35
CA GLN A 101 -15.99 -14.16 -18.45
C GLN A 101 -16.60 -13.30 -17.34
N ILE A 102 -15.74 -12.70 -16.51
CA ILE A 102 -16.14 -11.73 -15.50
C ILE A 102 -16.13 -10.32 -16.10
N THR A 103 -17.27 -9.67 -16.09
CA THR A 103 -17.43 -8.28 -16.47
C THR A 103 -17.75 -7.45 -15.24
N MET A 104 -16.86 -6.53 -14.87
CA MET A 104 -17.07 -5.65 -13.71
C MET A 104 -17.88 -4.42 -14.09
N ARG A 105 -18.70 -3.93 -13.16
CA ARG A 105 -19.31 -2.59 -13.23
C ARG A 105 -18.24 -1.53 -13.45
N ARG A 106 -18.48 -0.60 -14.37
CA ARG A 106 -17.60 0.52 -14.70
C ARG A 106 -18.41 1.76 -15.01
N SER A 107 -18.10 2.86 -14.30
CA SER A 107 -18.70 4.19 -14.51
C SER A 107 -17.83 5.12 -15.35
N HIS A 108 -16.54 4.81 -15.52
CA HIS A 108 -15.62 5.61 -16.34
C HIS A 108 -14.76 4.72 -17.25
N PRO A 109 -14.59 5.05 -18.55
CA PRO A 109 -13.93 4.17 -19.51
C PRO A 109 -12.40 4.19 -19.43
N TRP A 110 -11.82 5.21 -18.77
CA TRP A 110 -10.36 5.43 -18.67
C TRP A 110 -9.77 5.28 -17.27
N ILE A 111 -10.61 5.18 -16.23
CA ILE A 111 -10.10 4.91 -14.88
C ILE A 111 -9.78 3.41 -14.83
N ASN A 112 -8.65 3.02 -14.22
CA ASN A 112 -8.42 1.60 -13.98
C ASN A 112 -9.44 1.06 -12.95
N ASN A 113 -9.30 -0.19 -12.49
CA ASN A 113 -10.19 -0.64 -11.43
C ASN A 113 -9.93 0.22 -10.18
N PHE A 114 -10.95 0.95 -9.75
CA PHE A 114 -10.86 1.88 -8.63
C PHE A 114 -11.81 1.47 -7.51
N ASN A 115 -11.27 1.51 -6.30
CA ASN A 115 -11.97 1.50 -5.02
C ASN A 115 -11.07 2.32 -4.08
N GLU A 116 -11.66 3.25 -3.34
CA GLU A 116 -10.94 4.20 -2.47
C GLU A 116 -10.06 3.52 -1.41
N TRP A 117 -10.48 2.35 -0.92
CA TRP A 117 -9.71 1.56 0.03
C TRP A 117 -8.62 0.75 -0.69
N LEU A 118 -8.94 0.14 -1.82
CA LEU A 118 -7.98 -0.67 -2.57
C LEU A 118 -6.81 0.16 -3.13
N ILE A 119 -7.04 1.42 -3.51
CA ILE A 119 -5.95 2.30 -3.96
C ILE A 119 -5.00 2.64 -2.80
N MET A 120 -5.53 2.88 -1.60
CA MET A 120 -4.73 3.10 -0.40
C MET A 120 -3.91 1.85 -0.07
N TYR A 121 -4.55 0.68 0.00
CA TYR A 121 -3.85 -0.59 0.25
C TYR A 121 -2.78 -0.90 -0.80
N TYR A 122 -3.07 -0.68 -2.09
CA TYR A 122 -2.10 -0.91 -3.16
C TYR A 122 -0.88 0.01 -3.02
N ILE A 123 -1.10 1.29 -2.72
CA ILE A 123 -0.01 2.24 -2.52
C ILE A 123 0.77 1.88 -1.26
N THR A 124 0.08 1.55 -0.17
CA THR A 124 0.74 1.08 1.05
C THR A 124 1.58 -0.14 0.75
N ASP A 125 1.05 -1.21 0.16
CA ASP A 125 1.81 -2.42 -0.22
C ASP A 125 3.00 -2.09 -1.12
N TYR A 126 2.82 -1.20 -2.09
CA TYR A 126 3.87 -0.79 -3.01
C TYR A 126 5.00 -0.01 -2.31
N VAL A 127 4.65 0.91 -1.40
CA VAL A 127 5.61 1.71 -0.63
C VAL A 127 6.25 0.88 0.49
N THR A 128 5.50 -0.01 1.13
CA THR A 128 5.96 -0.94 2.16
C THR A 128 6.63 -2.19 1.58
N LYS A 129 6.85 -2.24 0.26
CA LYS A 129 7.65 -3.27 -0.40
C LYS A 129 9.14 -3.07 -0.12
N SER A 130 9.48 -2.88 1.15
CA SER A 130 10.81 -2.72 1.70
C SER A 130 11.34 -4.08 2.13
N THR A 131 11.55 -4.96 1.17
CA THR A 131 12.51 -6.05 1.38
C THR A 131 13.85 -5.55 0.85
N LEU A 132 14.83 -5.36 1.76
CA LEU A 132 16.24 -5.45 1.37
C LEU A 132 16.36 -6.65 0.43
N ALA A 133 17.01 -6.43 -0.72
CA ALA A 133 17.15 -7.52 -1.66
C ALA A 133 17.82 -8.70 -0.95
N PHE A 134 17.41 -9.92 -1.28
CA PHE A 134 17.83 -11.12 -0.53
C PHE A 134 19.36 -11.21 -0.35
N TYR A 135 20.12 -10.74 -1.34
CA TYR A 135 21.58 -10.69 -1.29
C TYR A 135 22.13 -9.74 -0.22
N ASP A 136 21.52 -8.57 -0.01
CA ASP A 136 21.93 -7.61 1.01
C ASP A 136 21.65 -8.15 2.41
N MET A 137 20.46 -8.72 2.62
CA MET A 137 20.09 -9.36 3.88
C MET A 137 21.03 -10.52 4.22
N PHE A 138 21.41 -11.32 3.22
CA PHE A 138 22.37 -12.41 3.38
C PHE A 138 23.78 -11.90 3.73
N ALA A 139 24.27 -10.87 3.04
CA ALA A 139 25.57 -10.27 3.30
C ALA A 139 25.66 -9.70 4.72
N LEU A 140 24.61 -8.98 5.16
CA LEU A 140 24.51 -8.44 6.52
C LEU A 140 24.43 -9.54 7.57
N ALA A 141 23.67 -10.61 7.32
CA ALA A 141 23.62 -11.76 8.21
C ALA A 141 25.00 -12.44 8.34
N GLN A 142 25.71 -12.63 7.22
CA GLN A 142 27.07 -13.19 7.22
C GLN A 142 28.06 -12.28 7.98
N GLN A 143 27.96 -10.97 7.83
CA GLN A 143 28.77 -10.02 8.59
C GLN A 143 28.46 -10.09 10.10
N GLY A 144 27.19 -10.25 10.47
CA GLY A 144 26.77 -10.49 11.85
C GLY A 144 27.41 -11.73 12.45
N VAL A 145 27.43 -12.85 11.71
CA VAL A 145 28.11 -14.10 12.11
C VAL A 145 29.61 -13.87 12.33
N LYS A 146 30.31 -13.27 11.35
CA LYS A 146 31.75 -12.96 11.44
C LYS A 146 32.09 -12.08 12.65
N SER A 147 31.24 -11.09 12.94
CA SER A 147 31.44 -10.19 14.08
C SER A 147 31.38 -10.90 15.44
N ILE A 148 30.60 -11.97 15.55
CA ILE A 148 30.49 -12.80 16.77
C ILE A 148 31.65 -13.79 16.86
N GLU A 149 32.09 -14.35 15.74
CA GLU A 149 33.31 -15.18 15.71
C GLU A 149 34.54 -14.40 16.16
N GLN A 150 34.65 -13.12 15.79
CA GLN A 150 35.72 -12.23 16.24
C GLN A 150 35.61 -11.88 17.74
N GLN A 151 34.39 -11.79 18.29
CA GLN A 151 34.15 -11.53 19.71
C GLN A 151 34.32 -12.78 20.61
N ARG A 152 34.44 -13.99 20.04
CA ARG A 152 34.74 -15.21 20.81
C ARG A 152 36.07 -15.17 21.57
N VAL A 153 36.93 -14.18 21.29
CA VAL A 153 38.22 -13.99 21.98
C VAL A 153 38.04 -13.47 23.42
N THR A 154 36.88 -12.92 23.76
CA THR A 154 36.59 -12.45 25.13
C THR A 154 35.73 -13.48 25.88
N ASN A 155 36.32 -14.18 26.86
CA ASN A 155 35.71 -15.25 27.65
C ASN A 155 34.30 -14.89 28.18
N SER A 156 33.23 -15.41 27.56
CA SER A 156 31.86 -15.34 28.10
C SER A 156 31.33 -16.75 28.43
N ILE A 157 30.78 -16.88 29.64
CA ILE A 157 30.14 -18.08 30.20
C ILE A 157 28.70 -18.22 29.64
N ASP A 158 28.49 -17.90 28.36
CA ASP A 158 27.17 -17.96 27.76
C ASP A 158 26.85 -19.40 27.31
N ASN A 159 25.71 -19.92 27.80
CA ASN A 159 25.11 -21.17 27.32
C ASN A 159 24.83 -21.10 25.81
N ALA A 160 24.80 -22.27 25.16
CA ALA A 160 24.59 -22.37 23.71
C ALA A 160 23.30 -21.67 23.24
N ILE A 161 22.24 -21.71 24.06
CA ILE A 161 20.97 -21.04 23.79
C ILE A 161 21.14 -19.52 23.78
N GLU A 162 21.82 -18.94 24.76
CA GLU A 162 22.05 -17.49 24.82
C GLU A 162 22.95 -17.00 23.70
N LYS A 163 23.93 -17.80 23.28
CA LYS A 163 24.75 -17.51 22.10
C LYS A 163 23.89 -17.42 20.83
N SER A 164 22.96 -18.36 20.64
CA SER A 164 22.05 -18.34 19.50
C SER A 164 21.09 -17.15 19.54
N ARG A 165 20.55 -16.79 20.72
CA ARG A 165 19.69 -15.60 20.88
C ARG A 165 20.44 -14.32 20.54
N LYS A 166 21.66 -14.16 21.04
CA LYS A 166 22.52 -12.99 20.74
C LYS A 166 22.88 -12.91 19.25
N LEU A 167 23.12 -14.04 18.59
CA LEU A 167 23.37 -14.09 17.15
C LEU A 167 22.17 -13.61 16.34
N VAL A 168 21.00 -14.18 16.59
CA VAL A 168 19.76 -13.80 15.88
C VAL A 168 19.44 -12.32 16.10
N LEU A 169 19.52 -11.85 17.36
CA LEU A 169 19.27 -10.46 17.71
C LEU A 169 20.24 -9.50 16.99
N ARG A 170 21.50 -9.89 16.86
CA ARG A 170 22.52 -9.06 16.20
C ARG A 170 22.34 -9.02 14.68
N CYS A 171 22.07 -10.16 14.04
CA CYS A 171 21.74 -10.19 12.62
C CYS A 171 20.50 -9.34 12.34
N TYR A 172 19.46 -9.45 13.18
CA TYR A 172 18.27 -8.62 13.09
C TYR A 172 18.59 -7.13 13.25
N ASN A 173 19.31 -6.74 14.30
CA ASN A 173 19.67 -5.34 14.54
C ASN A 173 20.51 -4.76 13.39
N MET A 174 21.38 -5.56 12.76
CA MET A 174 22.14 -5.13 11.59
C MET A 174 21.23 -4.91 10.37
N ILE A 175 20.33 -5.86 10.08
CA ILE A 175 19.35 -5.73 8.99
C ILE A 175 18.45 -4.51 9.23
N ALA A 176 17.90 -4.36 10.44
CA ALA A 176 17.06 -3.24 10.82
C ALA A 176 17.81 -1.90 10.75
N SER A 177 19.10 -1.86 11.11
CA SER A 177 19.91 -0.62 11.01
C SER A 177 20.16 -0.15 9.58
N GLN A 178 20.12 -1.07 8.62
CA GLN A 178 20.30 -0.80 7.19
C GLN A 178 18.96 -0.68 6.46
N GLN A 179 17.84 -0.88 7.14
CA GLN A 179 16.53 -0.71 6.58
C GLN A 179 16.19 0.79 6.53
N GLU A 180 16.06 1.33 5.32
CA GLU A 180 15.60 2.70 5.13
C GLU A 180 14.15 2.84 5.63
N LEU A 181 13.91 3.90 6.40
CA LEU A 181 12.56 4.30 6.82
C LEU A 181 11.91 5.10 5.69
N SER A 182 10.61 4.89 5.47
CA SER A 182 9.85 5.68 4.51
C SER A 182 9.73 7.14 4.97
N ASP A 183 9.83 8.09 4.03
CA ASP A 183 9.62 9.53 4.29
C ASP A 183 8.32 9.80 5.05
N VAL A 184 7.26 9.04 4.77
CA VAL A 184 5.96 9.16 5.45
C VAL A 184 6.06 8.74 6.92
N GLN A 185 6.83 7.68 7.22
CA GLN A 185 7.05 7.21 8.59
C GLN A 185 7.86 8.24 9.38
N VAL A 186 8.92 8.79 8.77
CA VAL A 186 9.75 9.83 9.37
C VAL A 186 8.91 11.10 9.62
N ALA A 187 8.11 11.54 8.65
CA ALA A 187 7.22 12.68 8.81
C ALA A 187 6.19 12.47 9.92
N SER A 188 5.55 11.30 9.98
CA SER A 188 4.59 10.96 11.05
C SER A 188 5.23 11.01 12.44
N TYR A 189 6.46 10.49 12.56
CA TYR A 189 7.21 10.53 13.81
C TYR A 189 7.60 11.95 14.21
N LEU A 190 8.09 12.76 13.27
CA LEU A 190 8.43 14.18 13.51
C LEU A 190 7.22 15.03 13.90
N MET A 191 6.04 14.69 13.35
CA MET A 191 4.78 15.37 13.67
C MET A 191 4.14 14.86 14.97
N ASN A 192 4.75 13.88 15.64
CA ASN A 192 4.24 13.25 16.86
C ASN A 192 2.80 12.72 16.71
N TYR A 193 2.52 12.09 15.56
CA TYR A 193 1.25 11.42 15.33
C TYR A 193 1.27 10.01 15.93
N ASP A 194 0.13 9.60 16.50
CA ASP A 194 -0.04 8.27 17.06
C ASP A 194 0.14 7.19 15.98
N ASP A 195 0.89 6.15 16.33
CA ASP A 195 1.22 5.00 15.49
C ASP A 195 0.27 3.81 15.69
N HIS A 196 -0.74 3.96 16.55
CA HIS A 196 -1.72 2.93 16.86
C HIS A 196 -3.16 3.44 16.73
N TYR A 197 -3.95 2.72 15.94
CA TYR A 197 -5.40 2.90 15.91
C TYR A 197 -6.03 1.75 16.69
N THR A 198 -6.56 2.03 17.88
CA THR A 198 -7.33 1.04 18.64
C THR A 198 -8.78 1.48 18.71
N THR A 199 -9.70 0.62 18.27
CA THR A 199 -11.14 0.83 18.46
C THR A 199 -11.57 0.54 19.89
N HIS A 200 -10.73 -0.16 20.67
CA HIS A 200 -11.04 -0.65 22.00
C HIS A 200 -9.89 -0.38 22.97
N ALA A 201 -10.23 0.09 24.17
CA ALA A 201 -9.27 0.18 25.27
C ALA A 201 -8.97 -1.22 25.82
N LEU A 202 -7.73 -1.67 25.67
CA LEU A 202 -7.26 -2.91 26.27
C LEU A 202 -7.23 -2.75 27.80
N ARG A 203 -7.92 -3.67 28.51
CA ARG A 203 -7.86 -3.78 29.97
C ARG A 203 -6.77 -4.77 30.35
N ASN A 204 -5.89 -4.39 31.27
CA ASN A 204 -4.90 -5.32 31.83
C ASN A 204 -5.62 -6.45 32.57
N LEU A 205 -5.39 -7.69 32.13
CA LEU A 205 -5.75 -8.90 32.87
C LEU A 205 -4.58 -9.22 33.81
N PHE A 206 -4.76 -8.99 35.11
CA PHE A 206 -3.82 -9.42 36.12
C PHE A 206 -4.03 -10.90 36.39
N TYR A 207 -3.12 -11.75 35.90
CA TYR A 207 -3.07 -13.15 36.28
C TYR A 207 -2.31 -13.28 37.61
N TYR A 208 -3.02 -13.66 38.66
CA TYR A 208 -2.39 -14.11 39.90
C TYR A 208 -2.09 -15.61 39.76
N LEU A 209 -0.82 -15.98 39.91
CA LEU A 209 -0.42 -17.37 40.06
C LEU A 209 -0.74 -17.77 41.50
N ASN A 210 -1.64 -18.75 41.66
CA ASN A 210 -1.86 -19.45 42.93
C ASN A 210 -0.80 -20.52 43.15
#